data_AF-A0A818SJ38-F1
#
_entry.id   AF-A0A818SJ38-F1
#
_cell.length_a   1.000
_cell.length_b   1.000
_cell.length_c   1.000
_cell.angle_alpha   90.00
_cell.angle_beta   90.00
_cell.angle_gamma   90.00
#
_symmetry.space_group_name_H-M   'P 1'
#
loop_
_entity.id
_entity.type
_entity.pdbx_description
1 polymer ?
#
loop_
_entity_poly.entity_id
_entity_poly.type
_entity_poly.pdbx_seq_one_letter_code
_entity_poly.pdbx_strand_id
1 'polypeptide(L)'
;MDEQLELTLAESLEIVRDLFTVIDIINALNDTTKQTPWTKAFLAQLSTTFDDNLNYTGEDLDRCKNYFDETADLQLLNLMNKKLSSDNSFDEFINCLPTESESTAAIYTEYPSLSNIPGDCVRIRTKFFYQLSALIEKVLPTIDLSLPLGQSILMDKFRKAKIYLLHRKKYELLQQSLEQTVATNDDSRPSVQFDTLKASYPSENGENTMFNQAFKQLFKDASIKFRRADERLWDATYVEMHSIDAGGPYRDSVTCICSDICSTRLPLFILCPNGRTGSGSNQDRWIPNVFLPKESIPNIFRNQYRFVGQLMGIAIRQKHYLDLKFPTLLWKQLVREPITLEDIEAIDMQSFTIIKEMEMQIEQSQLINSNIDIDYLFSSIMSELRFDVASSAGQTYELVPGGKDIPITAANFKDYCRKYREYRLNEFSRQIDFIR
;
A
#
# COMPACT_ATOMS: atom_id res chain seq x y z
N MET A 1 -7.28 39.79 -22.02
CA MET A 1 -6.33 38.72 -22.39
C MET A 1 -5.15 38.73 -21.44
N ASP A 2 -4.59 39.90 -21.10
CA ASP A 2 -3.53 40.02 -20.07
C ASP A 2 -4.00 39.68 -18.64
N GLU A 3 -5.19 40.12 -18.22
CA GLU A 3 -5.67 39.91 -16.84
C GLU A 3 -5.90 38.42 -16.49
N GLN A 4 -6.42 37.63 -17.44
CA GLN A 4 -6.54 36.16 -17.27
C GLN A 4 -5.18 35.46 -17.28
N LEU A 5 -4.20 36.00 -18.00
CA LEU A 5 -2.85 35.46 -18.05
C LEU A 5 -2.08 35.77 -16.76
N GLU A 6 -2.28 36.97 -16.19
CA GLU A 6 -1.71 37.37 -14.90
C GLU A 6 -2.33 36.60 -13.74
N LEU A 7 -3.65 36.37 -13.74
CA LEU A 7 -4.33 35.52 -12.75
C LEU A 7 -3.82 34.08 -12.79
N THR A 8 -3.70 33.48 -13.98
CA THR A 8 -3.18 32.10 -14.12
C THR A 8 -1.70 31.99 -13.75
N LEU A 9 -0.89 33.04 -13.99
CA LEU A 9 0.50 33.10 -13.55
C LEU A 9 0.62 33.22 -12.02
N ALA A 10 -0.22 34.06 -11.40
CA ALA A 10 -0.25 34.24 -9.95
C ALA A 10 -0.66 32.94 -9.23
N GLU A 11 -1.71 32.27 -9.70
CA GLU A 11 -2.15 30.96 -9.21
C GLU A 11 -1.04 29.91 -9.35
N SER A 12 -0.34 29.90 -10.49
CA SER A 12 0.78 28.99 -10.72
C SER A 12 1.96 29.23 -9.76
N LEU A 13 2.31 30.49 -9.50
CA LEU A 13 3.37 30.86 -8.55
C LEU A 13 3.00 30.48 -7.11
N GLU A 14 1.74 30.64 -6.73
CA GLU A 14 1.24 30.27 -5.41
C GLU A 14 1.34 28.75 -5.19
N ILE A 15 0.92 27.95 -6.17
CA ILE A 15 1.01 26.49 -6.12
C ILE A 15 2.47 26.03 -6.00
N VAL A 16 3.38 26.65 -6.74
CA VAL A 16 4.83 26.34 -6.64
C VAL A 16 5.37 26.65 -5.25
N ARG A 17 4.97 27.80 -4.66
CA ARG A 17 5.37 28.16 -3.30
C ARG A 17 4.84 27.17 -2.27
N ASP A 18 3.58 26.76 -2.37
CA ASP A 18 2.96 25.77 -1.47
C ASP A 18 3.67 24.42 -1.57
N LEU A 19 4.05 24.01 -2.77
CA LEU A 19 4.78 22.78 -3.01
C LEU A 19 6.15 22.77 -2.30
N PHE A 20 6.92 23.85 -2.41
CA PHE A 20 8.20 23.97 -1.71
C PHE A 20 8.02 23.92 -0.19
N THR A 21 7.04 24.64 0.36
CA THR A 21 6.74 24.60 1.80
C THR A 21 6.38 23.19 2.26
N VAL A 22 5.50 22.50 1.53
CA VAL A 22 5.12 21.11 1.85
C VAL A 22 6.34 20.20 1.86
N ILE A 23 7.22 20.30 0.86
CA ILE A 23 8.46 19.52 0.78
C ILE A 23 9.38 19.81 1.99
N ASP A 24 9.55 21.07 2.35
CA ASP A 24 10.40 21.48 3.47
C ASP A 24 9.87 20.96 4.81
N ILE A 25 8.55 21.02 5.01
CA ILE A 25 7.88 20.45 6.20
C ILE A 25 8.10 18.94 6.25
N ILE A 26 7.85 18.23 5.15
CA ILE A 26 8.05 16.77 5.09
C ILE A 26 9.51 16.41 5.40
N ASN A 27 10.47 17.18 4.89
CA ASN A 27 11.88 16.94 5.18
C ASN A 27 12.17 17.13 6.67
N ALA A 28 11.64 18.19 7.28
CA ALA A 28 11.87 18.47 8.70
C ALA A 28 11.18 17.46 9.63
N LEU A 29 9.99 16.97 9.27
CA LEU A 29 9.28 15.93 10.02
C LEU A 29 10.00 14.58 9.98
N ASN A 30 10.70 14.27 8.88
CA ASN A 30 11.41 13.01 8.69
C ASN A 30 12.91 13.06 9.07
N ASP A 31 13.48 14.24 9.29
CA ASP A 31 14.90 14.44 9.59
C ASP A 31 15.09 15.54 10.63
N THR A 32 14.96 15.16 11.90
CA THR A 32 15.07 16.06 13.06
C THR A 32 16.47 16.68 13.22
N THR A 33 17.48 16.16 12.52
CA THR A 33 18.85 16.67 12.55
C THR A 33 19.04 17.93 11.70
N LYS A 34 18.10 18.21 10.78
CA LYS A 34 18.12 19.40 9.94
C LYS A 34 17.20 20.47 10.50
N GLN A 35 17.78 21.46 11.17
CA GLN A 35 17.09 22.70 11.52
C GLN A 35 16.92 23.57 10.27
N THR A 36 16.01 23.20 9.37
CA THR A 36 15.54 24.12 8.32
C THR A 36 14.53 25.09 8.94
N PRO A 37 14.58 26.41 8.65
CA PRO A 37 13.61 27.38 9.15
C PRO A 37 12.27 27.30 8.39
N TRP A 38 11.68 26.10 8.31
CA TRP A 38 10.40 25.85 7.65
C TRP A 38 9.24 26.53 8.36
N THR A 39 9.34 26.71 9.69
CA THR A 39 8.30 27.32 10.53
C THR A 39 7.91 28.71 10.04
N LYS A 40 8.88 29.57 9.71
CA LYS A 40 8.59 30.92 9.22
C LYS A 40 7.91 30.93 7.84
N ALA A 41 8.38 30.10 6.91
CA ALA A 41 7.81 29.99 5.57
C ALA A 41 6.38 29.43 5.61
N PHE A 42 6.17 28.42 6.45
CA PHE A 42 4.87 27.80 6.67
C PHE A 42 3.89 28.75 7.36
N LEU A 43 4.26 29.39 8.46
CA LEU A 43 3.39 30.37 9.14
C LEU A 43 3.01 31.55 8.22
N ALA A 44 3.92 31.99 7.35
CA ALA A 44 3.65 33.04 6.36
C ALA A 44 2.69 32.58 5.23
N GLN A 45 2.53 31.27 5.01
CA GLN A 45 1.48 30.72 4.15
C GLN A 45 0.18 30.53 4.91
N LEU A 46 0.24 30.19 6.20
CA LEU A 46 -0.98 30.02 6.99
C LEU A 46 -1.81 31.30 7.03
N SER A 47 -1.16 32.45 7.27
CA SER A 47 -1.81 33.76 7.36
C SER A 47 -2.53 34.21 6.09
N THR A 48 -2.20 33.61 4.93
CA THR A 48 -2.84 33.93 3.65
C THR A 48 -3.96 32.95 3.28
N THR A 49 -4.02 31.79 3.93
CA THR A 49 -4.79 30.64 3.45
C THR A 49 -5.82 30.12 4.46
N PHE A 50 -5.66 30.39 5.75
CA PHE A 50 -6.49 29.82 6.81
C PHE A 50 -7.07 30.88 7.75
N ASP A 51 -8.21 30.55 8.36
CA ASP A 51 -8.91 31.39 9.34
C ASP A 51 -8.09 31.63 10.62
N ASP A 52 -8.32 32.78 11.26
CA ASP A 52 -7.60 33.20 12.47
C ASP A 52 -7.71 32.21 13.65
N ASN A 53 -8.80 31.44 13.70
CA ASN A 53 -9.04 30.44 14.76
C ASN A 53 -8.04 29.28 14.73
N LEU A 54 -7.35 29.08 13.61
CA LEU A 54 -6.34 28.04 13.43
C LEU A 54 -4.91 28.54 13.71
N ASN A 55 -4.75 29.80 14.13
CA ASN A 55 -3.44 30.39 14.35
C ASN A 55 -2.74 29.80 15.58
N TYR A 56 -1.43 29.70 15.46
CA TYR A 56 -0.43 29.45 16.50
C TYR A 56 0.87 30.11 16.05
N THR A 57 1.76 30.39 17.00
CA THR A 57 3.03 31.08 16.74
C THR A 57 4.15 30.10 16.39
N GLY A 58 5.28 30.62 15.91
CA GLY A 58 6.49 29.80 15.76
C GLY A 58 7.01 29.27 17.10
N GLU A 59 6.85 30.07 18.16
CA GLU A 59 7.21 29.68 19.53
C GLU A 59 6.35 28.51 20.02
N ASP A 60 5.06 28.49 19.67
CA ASP A 60 4.16 27.38 19.98
C ASP A 60 4.61 26.06 19.32
N LEU A 61 4.94 26.11 18.03
CA LEU A 61 5.46 24.94 17.31
C LEU A 61 6.79 24.47 17.90
N ASP A 62 7.70 25.40 18.19
CA ASP A 62 9.01 25.09 18.75
C ASP A 62 8.93 24.52 20.17
N ARG A 63 7.97 24.98 20.98
CA ARG A 63 7.68 24.43 22.30
C ARG A 63 7.14 23.00 22.18
N CYS A 64 6.18 22.78 21.28
CA CYS A 64 5.46 21.51 21.20
C CYS A 64 6.22 20.40 20.46
N LYS A 65 7.20 20.73 19.59
CA LYS A 65 7.93 19.74 18.78
C LYS A 65 8.58 18.63 19.61
N ASN A 66 9.07 18.94 20.81
CA ASN A 66 9.82 17.98 21.63
C ASN A 66 8.92 16.92 22.30
N TYR A 67 7.60 17.09 22.25
CA TYR A 67 6.65 16.13 22.81
C TYR A 67 6.17 15.08 21.82
N PHE A 68 6.45 15.25 20.52
CA PHE A 68 5.97 14.36 19.46
C PHE A 68 7.12 13.58 18.84
N ASP A 69 6.97 12.26 18.81
CA ASP A 69 7.73 11.35 17.95
C ASP A 69 6.84 10.81 16.82
N GLU A 70 7.41 9.95 15.97
CA GLU A 70 6.67 9.33 14.86
C GLU A 70 5.43 8.54 15.34
N THR A 71 5.50 7.93 16.53
CA THR A 71 4.41 7.12 17.08
C THR A 71 3.27 7.99 17.59
N ALA A 72 3.60 9.07 18.31
CA ALA A 72 2.63 10.07 18.78
C ALA A 72 1.94 10.76 17.60
N ASP A 73 2.69 11.16 16.57
CA ASP A 73 2.13 11.75 15.35
C ASP A 73 1.15 10.79 14.66
N LEU A 74 1.52 9.51 14.50
CA LEU A 74 0.64 8.49 13.91
C LEU A 74 -0.64 8.28 14.74
N GLN A 75 -0.52 8.22 16.07
CA GLN A 75 -1.67 8.09 16.97
C GLN A 75 -2.60 9.31 16.88
N LEU A 76 -2.04 10.53 16.81
CA LEU A 76 -2.82 11.75 16.64
C LEU A 76 -3.56 11.76 15.29
N LEU A 77 -2.88 11.41 14.20
CA LEU A 77 -3.52 11.30 12.89
C LEU A 77 -4.65 10.26 12.86
N ASN A 78 -4.47 9.12 13.53
CA ASN A 78 -5.51 8.10 13.68
C ASN A 78 -6.72 8.63 14.47
N LEU A 79 -6.48 9.34 15.57
CA LEU A 79 -7.53 10.01 16.34
C LEU A 79 -8.29 11.02 15.46
N MET A 80 -7.57 11.88 14.74
CA MET A 80 -8.16 12.86 13.81
C MET A 80 -9.01 12.17 12.75
N ASN A 81 -8.49 11.13 12.09
CA ASN A 81 -9.23 10.39 11.06
C ASN A 81 -10.49 9.70 11.61
N LYS A 82 -10.46 9.18 12.85
CA LYS A 82 -11.61 8.56 13.52
C LYS A 82 -12.69 9.57 13.92
N LYS A 83 -12.30 10.81 14.26
CA LYS A 83 -13.22 11.85 14.77
C LYS A 83 -13.72 12.82 13.70
N LEU A 84 -12.94 13.07 12.66
CA LEU A 84 -13.34 13.92 11.51
C LEU A 84 -14.07 13.14 10.42
N SER A 85 -14.19 11.81 10.55
CA SER A 85 -15.04 10.98 9.69
C SER A 85 -16.52 11.05 10.05
N SER A 86 -16.88 11.50 11.26
CA SER A 86 -18.25 11.91 11.59
C SER A 86 -18.53 13.31 11.03
N ASP A 87 -19.80 13.65 10.76
CA ASP A 87 -20.26 14.94 10.21
C ASP A 87 -19.89 16.20 11.04
N ASN A 88 -19.10 16.02 12.11
CA ASN A 88 -18.61 17.07 12.98
C ASN A 88 -17.69 18.03 12.23
N SER A 89 -17.80 19.32 12.56
CA SER A 89 -16.86 20.33 12.05
C SER A 89 -15.48 20.19 12.69
N PHE A 90 -14.45 20.72 12.03
CA PHE A 90 -13.11 20.75 12.62
C PHE A 90 -13.06 21.56 13.92
N ASP A 91 -13.84 22.65 14.00
CA ASP A 91 -13.92 23.50 15.19
C ASP A 91 -14.53 22.74 16.39
N GLU A 92 -15.59 21.98 16.17
CA GLU A 92 -16.16 21.10 17.20
C GLU A 92 -15.13 20.09 17.70
N PHE A 93 -14.38 19.47 16.79
CA PHE A 93 -13.34 18.51 17.15
C PHE A 93 -12.22 19.15 17.98
N ILE A 94 -11.70 20.31 17.57
CA ILE A 94 -10.67 21.04 18.31
C ILE A 94 -11.15 21.44 19.71
N ASN A 95 -12.41 21.87 19.83
CA ASN A 95 -12.99 22.27 21.11
C ASN A 95 -13.12 21.10 22.10
N CYS A 96 -13.25 19.86 21.61
CA CYS A 96 -13.28 18.65 22.43
C CYS A 96 -11.90 18.14 22.87
N LEU A 97 -10.79 18.69 22.38
CA LEU A 97 -9.46 18.29 22.80
C LEU A 97 -9.11 18.85 24.19
N PRO A 98 -8.21 18.23 24.96
CA PRO A 98 -7.79 18.77 26.25
C PRO A 98 -7.08 20.11 26.11
N THR A 99 -7.28 20.99 27.09
CA THR A 99 -6.54 22.22 27.32
C THR A 99 -5.27 21.95 28.14
N GLU A 100 -4.42 22.95 28.34
CA GLU A 100 -3.14 22.81 29.08
C GLU A 100 -3.33 22.27 30.51
N SER A 101 -4.43 22.64 31.17
CA SER A 101 -4.73 22.24 32.55
C SER A 101 -5.37 20.86 32.67
N GLU A 102 -5.76 20.23 31.56
CA GLU A 102 -6.47 18.95 31.55
C GLU A 102 -5.50 17.78 31.36
N SER A 103 -5.65 16.73 32.18
CA SER A 103 -4.84 15.52 32.06
C SER A 103 -5.22 14.73 30.80
N THR A 104 -4.23 14.48 29.95
CA THR A 104 -4.42 13.75 28.70
C THR A 104 -4.46 12.23 28.87
N ALA A 105 -3.95 11.70 30.00
CA ALA A 105 -3.87 10.27 30.27
C ALA A 105 -5.23 9.55 30.35
N ALA A 106 -6.24 10.20 30.93
CA ALA A 106 -7.60 9.64 31.00
C ALA A 106 -8.37 9.73 29.67
N ILE A 107 -7.95 10.65 28.79
CA ILE A 107 -8.62 10.93 27.51
C ILE A 107 -8.08 10.01 26.42
N TYR A 108 -6.79 9.71 26.43
CA TYR A 108 -6.09 8.96 25.38
C TYR A 108 -5.73 7.52 25.77
N THR A 109 -6.67 6.82 26.41
CA THR A 109 -6.49 5.41 26.77
C THR A 109 -6.23 4.50 25.56
N GLU A 110 -6.86 4.80 24.42
CA GLU A 110 -6.63 4.12 23.13
C GLU A 110 -5.35 4.60 22.41
N TYR A 111 -4.73 5.70 22.86
CA TYR A 111 -3.58 6.34 22.22
C TYR A 111 -2.47 6.65 23.24
N PRO A 112 -1.74 5.62 23.73
CA PRO A 112 -0.84 5.76 24.88
C PRO A 112 0.28 6.79 24.71
N SER A 113 0.75 7.04 23.48
CA SER A 113 1.81 8.01 23.20
C SER A 113 1.33 9.46 23.33
N LEU A 114 0.01 9.69 23.31
CA LEU A 114 -0.59 11.01 23.53
C LEU A 114 -0.86 11.30 25.01
N SER A 115 -0.92 10.27 25.85
CA SER A 115 -1.31 10.35 27.28
C SER A 115 -0.40 11.20 28.16
N ASN A 116 0.82 11.48 27.72
CA ASN A 116 1.81 12.28 28.45
C ASN A 116 2.14 13.62 27.76
N ILE A 117 1.40 13.97 26.71
CA ILE A 117 1.60 15.22 25.97
C ILE A 117 0.67 16.29 26.57
N PRO A 118 1.15 17.53 26.81
CA PRO A 118 0.29 18.64 27.22
C PRO A 118 -0.87 18.87 26.24
N GLY A 119 -2.08 19.10 26.77
CA GLY A 119 -3.29 19.17 25.94
C GLY A 119 -3.28 20.31 24.91
N ASP A 120 -2.73 21.46 25.28
CA ASP A 120 -2.48 22.57 24.37
C ASP A 120 -1.52 22.20 23.23
N CYS A 121 -0.47 21.43 23.51
CA CYS A 121 0.41 20.92 22.46
C CYS A 121 -0.28 19.90 21.54
N VAL A 122 -1.19 19.07 22.05
CA VAL A 122 -2.04 18.22 21.18
C VAL A 122 -2.93 19.06 20.29
N ARG A 123 -3.56 20.12 20.83
CA ARG A 123 -4.38 21.06 20.05
C ARG A 123 -3.57 21.76 18.96
N ILE A 124 -2.38 22.27 19.28
CA ILE A 124 -1.46 22.93 18.33
C ILE A 124 -1.07 21.95 17.22
N ARG A 125 -0.61 20.73 17.57
CA ARG A 125 -0.23 19.71 16.59
C ARG A 125 -1.40 19.27 15.70
N THR A 126 -2.61 19.24 16.25
CA THR A 126 -3.84 18.95 15.49
C THR A 126 -4.14 20.03 14.46
N LYS A 127 -4.10 21.31 14.85
CA LYS A 127 -4.27 22.44 13.92
C LYS A 127 -3.21 22.40 12.81
N PHE A 128 -1.97 22.14 13.20
CA PHE A 128 -0.86 21.94 12.28
C PHE A 128 -1.14 20.86 11.23
N PHE A 129 -1.53 19.64 11.65
CA PHE A 129 -1.85 18.57 10.69
C PHE A 129 -3.05 18.87 9.81
N TYR A 130 -4.06 19.55 10.34
CA TYR A 130 -5.22 19.96 9.55
C TYR A 130 -4.83 20.94 8.43
N GLN A 131 -4.02 21.95 8.75
CA GLN A 131 -3.54 22.92 7.77
C GLN A 131 -2.54 22.30 6.78
N LEU A 132 -1.62 21.45 7.26
CA LEU A 132 -0.71 20.69 6.40
C LEU A 132 -1.48 19.82 5.40
N SER A 133 -2.51 19.11 5.87
CA SER A 133 -3.40 18.29 5.03
C SER A 133 -4.07 19.13 3.93
N ALA A 134 -4.50 20.36 4.23
CA ALA A 134 -5.06 21.28 3.25
C ALA A 134 -4.03 21.84 2.24
N LEU A 135 -2.80 22.13 2.67
CA LEU A 135 -1.73 22.49 1.73
C LEU A 135 -1.38 21.31 0.80
N ILE A 136 -1.30 20.09 1.34
CA ILE A 136 -1.05 18.87 0.54
C ILE A 136 -2.16 18.68 -0.50
N GLU A 137 -3.42 18.86 -0.11
CA GLU A 137 -4.56 18.78 -1.03
C GLU A 137 -4.45 19.80 -2.18
N LYS A 138 -4.07 21.05 -1.88
CA LYS A 138 -3.93 22.11 -2.89
C LYS A 138 -2.86 21.83 -3.92
N VAL A 139 -1.73 21.23 -3.52
CA VAL A 139 -0.63 20.90 -4.44
C VAL A 139 -0.83 19.58 -5.16
N LEU A 140 -1.76 18.73 -4.68
CA LEU A 140 -2.00 17.39 -5.22
C LEU A 140 -2.26 17.34 -6.74
N PRO A 141 -3.03 18.28 -7.35
CA PRO A 141 -3.26 18.29 -8.80
C PRO A 141 -2.00 18.43 -9.65
N THR A 142 -0.89 18.92 -9.08
CA THR A 142 0.40 19.03 -9.77
C THR A 142 1.24 17.76 -9.74
N ILE A 143 0.81 16.76 -8.96
CA ILE A 143 1.57 15.54 -8.71
C ILE A 143 0.94 14.40 -9.51
N ASP A 144 1.70 13.85 -10.45
CA ASP A 144 1.30 12.63 -11.15
C ASP A 144 1.47 11.41 -10.22
N LEU A 145 0.35 10.98 -9.63
CA LEU A 145 0.26 9.83 -8.73
C LEU A 145 0.51 8.49 -9.44
N SER A 146 0.53 8.48 -10.78
CA SER A 146 0.73 7.27 -11.57
C SER A 146 2.20 6.90 -11.75
N LEU A 147 3.14 7.80 -11.43
CA LEU A 147 4.57 7.59 -11.65
C LEU A 147 5.18 6.60 -10.63
N PRO A 148 6.04 5.65 -11.05
CA PRO A 148 6.84 4.80 -10.17
C PRO A 148 7.79 5.56 -9.23
N LEU A 149 8.38 4.84 -8.27
CA LEU A 149 9.45 5.34 -7.41
C LEU A 149 10.66 5.79 -8.25
N GLY A 150 11.24 6.94 -7.93
CA GLY A 150 12.45 7.46 -8.60
C GLY A 150 12.19 8.20 -9.91
N GLN A 151 10.96 8.23 -10.42
CA GLN A 151 10.63 8.96 -11.66
C GLN A 151 10.21 10.42 -11.42
N SER A 152 9.77 10.76 -10.20
CA SER A 152 9.41 12.13 -9.83
C SER A 152 9.74 12.39 -8.37
N ILE A 153 10.58 13.39 -8.12
CA ILE A 153 10.93 13.84 -6.77
C ILE A 153 9.65 14.25 -6.02
N LEU A 154 8.71 14.92 -6.68
CA LEU A 154 7.46 15.38 -6.07
C LEU A 154 6.60 14.20 -5.61
N MET A 155 6.42 13.21 -6.49
CA MET A 155 5.65 12.01 -6.15
C MET A 155 6.34 11.20 -5.05
N ASP A 156 7.67 11.09 -5.07
CA ASP A 156 8.44 10.40 -4.02
C ASP A 156 8.35 11.10 -2.66
N LYS A 157 8.31 12.44 -2.64
CA LYS A 157 8.05 13.22 -1.42
C LYS A 157 6.59 13.06 -0.97
N PHE A 158 5.64 13.11 -1.89
CA PHE A 158 4.22 12.91 -1.59
C PHE A 158 3.95 11.53 -0.99
N ARG A 159 4.61 10.46 -1.45
CA ARG A 159 4.51 9.12 -0.84
C ARG A 159 4.81 9.12 0.66
N LYS A 160 5.77 9.96 1.09
CA LYS A 160 6.09 10.16 2.51
C LYS A 160 5.09 11.09 3.21
N ALA A 161 4.56 12.06 2.47
CA ALA A 161 3.60 13.05 2.97
C ALA A 161 2.18 12.52 3.15
N LYS A 162 1.79 11.49 2.38
CA LYS A 162 0.39 11.04 2.25
C LYS A 162 -0.24 10.67 3.59
N ILE A 163 0.56 10.31 4.59
CA ILE A 163 0.09 10.02 5.94
C ILE A 163 -0.56 11.25 6.61
N TYR A 164 -0.07 12.45 6.30
CA TYR A 164 -0.60 13.72 6.81
C TYR A 164 -1.84 14.21 6.07
N LEU A 165 -2.18 13.63 4.91
CA LEU A 165 -3.45 13.89 4.23
C LEU A 165 -4.58 13.13 4.93
N LEU A 166 -5.53 13.86 5.50
CA LEU A 166 -6.63 13.30 6.29
C LEU A 166 -7.54 12.40 5.44
N HIS A 167 -8.10 11.36 6.07
CA HIS A 167 -8.94 10.35 5.42
C HIS A 167 -10.14 10.95 4.69
N ARG A 168 -10.83 11.92 5.31
CA ARG A 168 -11.97 12.62 4.70
C ARG A 168 -11.61 13.21 3.33
N LYS A 169 -10.48 13.92 3.24
CA LYS A 169 -9.99 14.51 1.99
C LYS A 169 -9.59 13.46 0.96
N LYS A 170 -8.89 12.40 1.39
CA LYS A 170 -8.58 11.25 0.52
C LYS A 170 -9.83 10.63 -0.09
N TYR A 171 -10.87 10.46 0.73
CA TYR A 171 -12.13 9.85 0.32
C TYR A 171 -12.92 10.77 -0.63
N GLU A 172 -12.98 12.08 -0.35
CA GLU A 172 -13.60 13.08 -1.23
C GLU A 172 -12.93 13.10 -2.61
N LEU A 173 -11.59 13.14 -2.66
CA LEU A 173 -10.82 13.07 -3.91
C LEU A 173 -11.06 11.77 -4.68
N LEU A 174 -11.07 10.63 -3.98
CA LEU A 174 -11.40 9.34 -4.58
C LEU A 174 -12.81 9.37 -5.17
N GLN A 175 -13.80 9.86 -4.42
CA GLN A 175 -15.19 9.92 -4.86
C GLN A 175 -15.34 10.79 -6.11
N GLN A 176 -14.74 11.98 -6.14
CA GLN A 176 -14.71 12.85 -7.32
C GLN A 176 -14.11 12.13 -8.54
N SER A 177 -12.99 11.42 -8.35
CA SER A 177 -12.35 10.64 -9.43
C SER A 177 -13.27 9.54 -9.94
N LEU A 178 -13.96 8.82 -9.05
CA LEU A 178 -14.89 7.76 -9.43
C LEU A 178 -16.09 8.31 -10.22
N GLU A 179 -16.67 9.43 -9.78
CA GLU A 179 -17.79 10.12 -10.43
C GLU A 179 -17.43 10.62 -11.83
N GLN A 180 -16.27 11.29 -11.98
CA GLN A 180 -15.79 11.79 -13.28
C GLN A 180 -15.49 10.68 -14.29
N THR A 181 -15.23 9.47 -13.82
CA THR A 181 -14.83 8.33 -14.65
C THR A 181 -15.96 7.32 -14.87
N VAL A 182 -17.21 7.65 -14.51
CA VAL A 182 -18.38 6.82 -14.80
C VAL A 182 -18.60 6.71 -16.31
N ALA A 183 -18.90 5.50 -16.80
CA ALA A 183 -19.19 5.26 -18.21
C ALA A 183 -20.54 5.89 -18.62
N THR A 184 -20.57 6.63 -19.72
CA THR A 184 -21.74 7.42 -20.15
C THR A 184 -22.66 6.71 -21.15
N ASN A 185 -22.21 5.61 -21.78
CA ASN A 185 -22.82 5.10 -23.03
C ASN A 185 -23.48 3.72 -22.92
N ASP A 186 -23.26 2.96 -21.85
CA ASP A 186 -23.88 1.64 -21.62
C ASP A 186 -24.00 1.37 -20.12
N ASP A 187 -25.20 1.58 -19.57
CA ASP A 187 -25.52 1.32 -18.15
C ASP A 187 -26.15 -0.08 -17.95
N SER A 188 -26.16 -0.93 -18.97
CA SER A 188 -26.75 -2.26 -18.85
C SER A 188 -25.93 -3.13 -17.90
N ARG A 189 -26.59 -3.66 -16.86
CA ARG A 189 -25.98 -4.64 -15.96
C ARG A 189 -25.56 -5.89 -16.75
N PRO A 190 -24.30 -6.32 -16.69
CA PRO A 190 -23.91 -7.58 -17.30
C PRO A 190 -24.61 -8.73 -16.56
N SER A 191 -25.10 -9.70 -17.32
CA SER A 191 -25.58 -10.97 -16.76
C SER A 191 -24.52 -12.04 -16.93
N VAL A 192 -24.38 -12.89 -15.91
CA VAL A 192 -23.42 -14.00 -15.89
C VAL A 192 -24.16 -15.28 -15.56
N GLN A 193 -23.96 -16.30 -16.39
CA GLN A 193 -24.42 -17.65 -16.14
C GLN A 193 -23.31 -18.47 -15.50
N PHE A 194 -23.61 -19.10 -14.37
CA PHE A 194 -22.69 -19.98 -13.67
C PHE A 194 -23.19 -21.41 -13.65
N ASP A 195 -22.33 -22.34 -14.04
CA ASP A 195 -22.49 -23.77 -13.92
C ASP A 195 -21.77 -24.23 -12.64
N THR A 196 -22.52 -24.28 -11.55
CA THR A 196 -22.00 -24.61 -10.21
C THR A 196 -21.60 -26.09 -10.11
N LEU A 197 -22.23 -26.96 -10.88
CA LEU A 197 -21.86 -28.37 -10.98
C LEU A 197 -20.47 -28.51 -11.60
N LYS A 198 -20.20 -27.86 -12.75
CA LYS A 198 -18.84 -27.85 -13.32
C LYS A 198 -17.82 -27.21 -12.38
N ALA A 199 -18.21 -26.15 -11.68
CA ALA A 199 -17.36 -25.49 -10.70
C ALA A 199 -17.10 -26.34 -9.44
N SER A 200 -17.85 -27.42 -9.19
CA SER A 200 -17.59 -28.31 -8.05
C SER A 200 -16.46 -29.31 -8.31
N TYR A 201 -16.17 -29.61 -9.57
CA TYR A 201 -15.12 -30.57 -9.94
C TYR A 201 -13.78 -29.87 -10.22
N PRO A 202 -12.63 -30.52 -9.90
CA PRO A 202 -11.33 -30.07 -10.37
C PRO A 202 -11.27 -30.02 -11.90
N SER A 203 -10.53 -29.05 -12.43
CA SER A 203 -10.25 -28.91 -13.86
C SER A 203 -8.80 -28.51 -14.06
N GLU A 204 -8.25 -28.82 -15.22
CA GLU A 204 -6.91 -28.38 -15.60
C GLU A 204 -6.83 -26.85 -15.51
N ASN A 205 -5.83 -26.33 -14.78
CA ASN A 205 -5.64 -24.90 -14.52
C ASN A 205 -6.89 -24.14 -14.02
N GLY A 206 -7.86 -24.85 -13.44
CA GLY A 206 -9.08 -24.27 -12.89
C GLY A 206 -10.03 -23.69 -13.93
N GLU A 207 -10.03 -24.17 -15.17
CA GLU A 207 -10.88 -23.63 -16.27
C GLU A 207 -12.39 -23.57 -15.99
N ASN A 208 -12.89 -24.42 -15.09
CA ASN A 208 -14.29 -24.52 -14.70
C ASN A 208 -14.66 -23.76 -13.43
N THR A 209 -13.69 -23.14 -12.75
CA THR A 209 -13.92 -22.33 -11.53
C THR A 209 -14.93 -21.20 -11.77
N MET A 210 -15.61 -20.75 -10.72
CA MET A 210 -16.54 -19.62 -10.81
C MET A 210 -15.80 -18.37 -11.31
N PHE A 211 -14.55 -18.18 -10.88
CA PHE A 211 -13.67 -17.14 -11.41
C PHE A 211 -13.52 -17.22 -12.93
N ASN A 212 -13.17 -18.39 -13.48
CA ASN A 212 -12.95 -18.52 -14.93
C ASN A 212 -14.24 -18.45 -15.74
N GLN A 213 -15.37 -18.88 -15.18
CA GLN A 213 -16.67 -18.70 -15.80
C GLN A 213 -17.06 -17.22 -15.90
N ALA A 214 -16.81 -16.43 -14.84
CA ALA A 214 -16.99 -14.98 -14.87
C ALA A 214 -16.00 -14.30 -15.83
N PHE A 215 -14.72 -14.67 -15.78
CA PHE A 215 -13.67 -14.14 -16.65
C PHE A 215 -14.03 -14.29 -18.13
N LYS A 216 -14.46 -15.49 -18.56
CA LYS A 216 -14.85 -15.78 -19.94
C LYS A 216 -16.01 -14.90 -20.43
N GLN A 217 -16.93 -14.52 -19.54
CA GLN A 217 -18.13 -13.75 -19.88
C GLN A 217 -17.93 -12.23 -19.75
N LEU A 218 -17.10 -11.78 -18.81
CA LEU A 218 -17.04 -10.36 -18.43
C LEU A 218 -15.78 -9.64 -18.91
N PHE A 219 -14.63 -10.32 -19.03
CA PHE A 219 -13.33 -9.66 -19.18
C PHE A 219 -13.25 -8.70 -20.37
N LYS A 220 -13.84 -9.08 -21.51
CA LYS A 220 -13.79 -8.31 -22.75
C LYS A 220 -14.34 -6.88 -22.58
N ASP A 221 -15.48 -6.76 -21.90
CA ASP A 221 -16.21 -5.50 -21.76
C ASP A 221 -16.08 -4.89 -20.35
N ALA A 222 -15.37 -5.56 -19.43
CA ALA A 222 -15.21 -5.14 -18.04
C ALA A 222 -14.70 -3.70 -17.92
N SER A 223 -13.72 -3.28 -18.74
CA SER A 223 -13.20 -1.90 -18.71
C SER A 223 -14.26 -0.80 -18.93
N ILE A 224 -15.35 -1.13 -19.60
CA ILE A 224 -16.48 -0.21 -19.83
C ILE A 224 -17.57 -0.48 -18.79
N LYS A 225 -18.04 -1.73 -18.71
CA LYS A 225 -19.20 -2.12 -17.87
C LYS A 225 -18.94 -2.02 -16.36
N PHE A 226 -17.68 -2.02 -15.92
CA PHE A 226 -17.35 -1.94 -14.50
C PHE A 226 -17.22 -0.50 -13.97
N ARG A 227 -17.41 0.51 -14.84
CA ARG A 227 -17.38 1.92 -14.47
C ARG A 227 -18.78 2.52 -14.29
N ARG A 228 -19.74 1.73 -13.84
CA ARG A 228 -21.13 2.18 -13.59
C ARG A 228 -21.40 2.44 -12.11
N ALA A 229 -22.51 3.13 -11.82
CA ALA A 229 -22.91 3.54 -10.47
C ALA A 229 -23.88 2.57 -9.76
N ASP A 230 -24.23 1.46 -10.40
CA ASP A 230 -25.18 0.46 -9.89
C ASP A 230 -24.63 -0.36 -8.71
N GLU A 231 -25.50 -0.87 -7.82
CA GLU A 231 -25.15 -1.53 -6.54
C GLU A 231 -24.58 -2.96 -6.67
N ARG A 232 -24.80 -3.64 -7.81
CA ARG A 232 -24.34 -5.03 -8.03
C ARG A 232 -23.32 -5.13 -9.14
N LEU A 233 -22.34 -6.03 -9.02
CA LEU A 233 -21.33 -6.20 -10.09
C LEU A 233 -21.93 -6.81 -11.37
N TRP A 234 -22.87 -7.75 -11.24
CA TRP A 234 -23.56 -8.43 -12.34
C TRP A 234 -24.89 -9.06 -11.86
N ASP A 235 -25.75 -9.45 -12.79
CA ASP A 235 -26.91 -10.33 -12.54
C ASP A 235 -26.49 -11.80 -12.68
N ALA A 236 -26.42 -12.52 -11.55
CA ALA A 236 -25.99 -13.92 -11.52
C ALA A 236 -27.17 -14.87 -11.73
N THR A 237 -26.99 -15.85 -12.61
CA THR A 237 -27.95 -16.93 -12.87
C THR A 237 -27.24 -18.27 -12.84
N TYR A 238 -27.83 -19.28 -12.21
CA TYR A 238 -27.23 -20.61 -12.09
C TYR A 238 -27.88 -21.58 -13.08
N VAL A 239 -27.05 -22.28 -13.86
CA VAL A 239 -27.51 -23.26 -14.86
C VAL A 239 -28.35 -24.32 -14.15
N GLU A 240 -29.53 -24.61 -14.69
CA GLU A 240 -30.49 -25.62 -14.18
C GLU A 240 -31.03 -25.36 -12.75
N MET A 241 -30.72 -24.22 -12.12
CA MET A 241 -31.28 -23.84 -10.83
C MET A 241 -32.32 -22.72 -11.00
N HIS A 242 -33.52 -22.96 -10.45
CA HIS A 242 -34.59 -21.96 -10.42
C HIS A 242 -34.42 -21.09 -9.17
N SER A 243 -33.63 -20.02 -9.27
CA SER A 243 -33.51 -19.04 -8.18
C SER A 243 -34.69 -18.08 -8.19
N ILE A 244 -35.39 -17.96 -7.06
CA ILE A 244 -36.49 -17.00 -6.87
C ILE A 244 -35.95 -15.62 -6.45
N ASP A 245 -34.81 -15.58 -5.76
CA ASP A 245 -34.11 -14.36 -5.34
C ASP A 245 -32.90 -14.09 -6.24
N ALA A 246 -32.80 -12.87 -6.78
CA ALA A 246 -31.65 -12.43 -7.57
C ALA A 246 -30.45 -12.01 -6.70
N GLY A 247 -30.65 -11.75 -5.40
CA GLY A 247 -29.59 -11.33 -4.47
C GLY A 247 -28.71 -12.48 -3.97
N GLY A 248 -29.30 -13.65 -3.70
CA GLY A 248 -28.58 -14.86 -3.26
C GLY A 248 -27.49 -15.32 -4.23
N PRO A 249 -27.81 -15.63 -5.51
CA PRO A 249 -26.83 -16.08 -6.50
C PRO A 249 -25.70 -15.07 -6.73
N TYR A 250 -26.00 -13.77 -6.66
CA TYR A 250 -25.00 -12.73 -6.78
C TYR A 250 -23.96 -12.80 -5.64
N ARG A 251 -24.40 -12.76 -4.38
CA ARG A 251 -23.48 -12.80 -3.22
C ARG A 251 -22.67 -14.10 -3.17
N ASP A 252 -23.32 -15.22 -3.49
CA ASP A 252 -22.68 -16.52 -3.56
C ASP A 252 -21.61 -16.55 -4.66
N SER A 253 -21.92 -16.06 -5.86
CA SER A 253 -20.96 -16.01 -6.97
C SER A 253 -19.71 -15.18 -6.63
N VAL A 254 -19.85 -14.01 -6.00
CA VAL A 254 -18.72 -13.18 -5.56
C VAL A 254 -17.87 -13.92 -4.52
N THR A 255 -18.51 -14.58 -3.56
CA THR A 255 -17.85 -15.37 -2.52
C THR A 255 -17.06 -16.53 -3.12
N CYS A 256 -17.65 -17.30 -4.02
CA CYS A 256 -16.97 -18.40 -4.71
C CYS A 256 -15.80 -17.90 -5.55
N ILE A 257 -15.93 -16.78 -6.25
CA ILE A 257 -14.85 -16.18 -7.02
C ILE A 257 -13.66 -15.80 -6.11
N CYS A 258 -13.92 -15.18 -4.95
CA CYS A 258 -12.86 -14.84 -4.00
C CYS A 258 -12.19 -16.10 -3.43
N SER A 259 -12.99 -17.14 -3.13
CA SER A 259 -12.49 -18.45 -2.71
C SER A 259 -11.62 -19.10 -3.77
N ASP A 260 -12.05 -19.09 -5.04
CA ASP A 260 -11.27 -19.62 -6.16
C ASP A 260 -9.91 -18.91 -6.29
N ILE A 261 -9.88 -17.57 -6.20
CA ILE A 261 -8.66 -16.76 -6.20
C ILE A 261 -7.72 -17.14 -5.05
N CYS A 262 -8.28 -17.37 -3.86
CA CYS A 262 -7.54 -17.75 -2.65
C CYS A 262 -7.56 -19.27 -2.41
N SER A 263 -7.31 -20.05 -3.47
CA SER A 263 -7.27 -21.52 -3.41
C SER A 263 -6.22 -22.10 -4.35
N THR A 264 -5.93 -23.40 -4.20
CA THR A 264 -5.06 -24.16 -5.10
C THR A 264 -5.72 -24.48 -6.45
N ARG A 265 -6.96 -24.02 -6.68
CA ARG A 265 -7.73 -24.33 -7.90
C ARG A 265 -7.29 -23.48 -9.09
N LEU A 266 -6.72 -22.30 -8.86
CA LEU A 266 -6.25 -21.38 -9.89
C LEU A 266 -4.73 -21.20 -9.78
N PRO A 267 -3.97 -21.28 -10.89
CA PRO A 267 -2.53 -21.07 -10.87
C PRO A 267 -2.14 -19.57 -10.85
N LEU A 268 -2.99 -18.71 -10.27
CA LEU A 268 -2.78 -17.25 -10.22
C LEU A 268 -2.17 -16.78 -8.91
N PHE A 269 -2.58 -17.39 -7.80
CA PHE A 269 -2.06 -17.07 -6.48
C PHE A 269 -1.69 -18.37 -5.78
N ILE A 270 -0.71 -18.29 -4.89
CA ILE A 270 -0.23 -19.39 -4.07
C ILE A 270 -0.30 -18.98 -2.61
N LEU A 271 -0.54 -19.94 -1.73
CA LEU A 271 -0.41 -19.71 -0.30
C LEU A 271 1.02 -19.28 0.00
N CYS A 272 1.22 -18.23 0.80
CA CYS A 272 2.56 -17.73 1.08
C CYS A 272 3.44 -18.78 1.79
N PRO A 273 4.79 -18.66 1.74
CA PRO A 273 5.70 -19.59 2.40
C PRO A 273 5.35 -19.87 3.86
N ASN A 274 5.08 -18.84 4.66
CA ASN A 274 4.67 -18.98 6.06
C ASN A 274 3.41 -19.83 6.25
N GLY A 275 2.45 -19.74 5.32
CA GLY A 275 1.23 -20.56 5.34
C GLY A 275 1.47 -22.03 4.99
N ARG A 276 2.48 -22.32 4.15
CA ARG A 276 2.85 -23.70 3.80
C ARG A 276 3.68 -24.37 4.88
N THR A 277 4.51 -23.60 5.59
CA THR A 277 5.34 -24.10 6.69
C THR A 277 4.63 -24.06 8.05
N GLY A 278 3.56 -23.29 8.19
CA GLY A 278 2.85 -23.08 9.46
C GLY A 278 3.65 -22.24 10.46
N SER A 279 4.57 -21.39 9.98
CA SER A 279 5.47 -20.59 10.82
C SER A 279 5.45 -19.12 10.42
N GLY A 280 5.50 -18.20 11.38
CA GLY A 280 5.50 -16.76 11.11
C GLY A 280 4.11 -16.15 10.92
N SER A 281 4.06 -14.91 10.47
CA SER A 281 2.82 -14.16 10.22
C SER A 281 2.19 -14.51 8.87
N ASN A 282 0.96 -14.04 8.62
CA ASN A 282 0.27 -14.14 7.33
C ASN A 282 0.03 -15.57 6.81
N GLN A 283 -0.08 -16.56 7.70
CA GLN A 283 -0.20 -17.98 7.33
C GLN A 283 -1.44 -18.31 6.47
N ASP A 284 -2.46 -17.46 6.52
CA ASP A 284 -3.70 -17.59 5.74
C ASP A 284 -3.69 -16.75 4.44
N ARG A 285 -2.55 -16.11 4.12
CA ARG A 285 -2.45 -15.13 3.03
C ARG A 285 -1.91 -15.70 1.73
N TRP A 286 -2.45 -15.18 0.64
CA TRP A 286 -2.16 -15.57 -0.74
C TRP A 286 -1.35 -14.48 -1.46
N ILE A 287 -0.31 -14.91 -2.17
CA ILE A 287 0.61 -14.07 -2.93
C ILE A 287 0.54 -14.44 -4.41
N PRO A 288 0.88 -13.56 -5.36
CA PRO A 288 0.85 -13.92 -6.77
C PRO A 288 1.77 -15.10 -7.03
N ASN A 289 1.35 -15.99 -7.92
CA ASN A 289 2.20 -17.07 -8.39
C ASN A 289 3.47 -16.49 -9.04
N VAL A 290 4.60 -17.16 -8.84
CA VAL A 290 5.90 -16.66 -9.29
C VAL A 290 6.14 -17.05 -10.74
N PHE A 291 6.55 -16.06 -11.54
CA PHE A 291 7.11 -16.25 -12.87
C PHE A 291 8.52 -15.68 -12.85
N LEU A 292 9.53 -16.50 -13.13
CA LEU A 292 10.91 -16.06 -13.02
C LEU A 292 11.18 -14.87 -13.97
N PRO A 293 12.09 -13.93 -13.63
CA PRO A 293 12.32 -12.72 -14.43
C PRO A 293 12.55 -12.93 -15.94
N LYS A 294 13.14 -14.08 -16.32
CA LYS A 294 13.41 -14.45 -17.71
C LYS A 294 12.25 -15.17 -18.42
N GLU A 295 11.21 -15.55 -17.68
CA GLU A 295 10.04 -16.26 -18.20
C GLU A 295 8.96 -15.26 -18.62
N SER A 296 8.30 -15.54 -19.75
CA SER A 296 7.13 -14.77 -20.15
C SER A 296 5.92 -15.26 -19.37
N ILE A 297 5.18 -14.35 -18.73
CA ILE A 297 3.86 -14.67 -18.18
C ILE A 297 2.92 -14.97 -19.36
N PRO A 298 2.28 -16.15 -19.44
CA PRO A 298 1.27 -16.44 -20.46
C PRO A 298 0.17 -15.38 -20.55
N ASN A 299 -0.29 -15.06 -21.77
CA ASN A 299 -1.30 -14.01 -21.99
C ASN A 299 -2.60 -14.24 -21.22
N ILE A 300 -3.02 -15.50 -21.07
CA ILE A 300 -4.20 -15.85 -20.29
C ILE A 300 -4.06 -15.41 -18.82
N PHE A 301 -2.91 -15.68 -18.18
CA PHE A 301 -2.65 -15.27 -16.80
C PHE A 301 -2.56 -13.74 -16.67
N ARG A 302 -1.93 -13.05 -17.64
CA ARG A 302 -1.93 -11.58 -17.67
C ARG A 302 -3.35 -11.00 -17.67
N ASN A 303 -4.22 -11.57 -18.51
CA ASN A 303 -5.62 -11.14 -18.61
C ASN A 303 -6.41 -11.49 -17.35
N GLN A 304 -6.15 -12.64 -16.73
CA GLN A 304 -6.79 -13.00 -15.47
C GLN A 304 -6.33 -12.12 -14.31
N TYR A 305 -5.04 -11.74 -14.22
CA TYR A 305 -4.59 -10.72 -13.26
C TYR A 305 -5.26 -9.37 -13.49
N ARG A 306 -5.37 -8.93 -14.75
CA ARG A 306 -6.16 -7.73 -15.10
C ARG A 306 -7.61 -7.84 -14.66
N PHE A 307 -8.21 -9.01 -14.80
CA PHE A 307 -9.57 -9.25 -14.37
C PHE A 307 -9.72 -9.17 -12.84
N VAL A 308 -8.74 -9.67 -12.07
CA VAL A 308 -8.70 -9.47 -10.60
C VAL A 308 -8.68 -7.97 -10.28
N GLY A 309 -7.84 -7.20 -10.96
CA GLY A 309 -7.80 -5.73 -10.84
C GLY A 309 -9.13 -5.06 -11.16
N GLN A 310 -9.79 -5.49 -12.25
CA GLN A 310 -11.11 -5.02 -12.65
C GLN A 310 -12.17 -5.33 -11.58
N LEU A 311 -12.17 -6.54 -11.01
CA LEU A 311 -13.05 -6.93 -9.91
C LEU A 311 -12.84 -6.05 -8.67
N MET A 312 -11.59 -5.75 -8.33
CA MET A 312 -11.26 -4.81 -7.24
C MET A 312 -11.77 -3.40 -7.54
N GLY A 313 -11.59 -2.91 -8.76
CA GLY A 313 -12.05 -1.58 -9.18
C GLY A 313 -13.56 -1.40 -9.11
N ILE A 314 -14.35 -2.38 -9.59
CA ILE A 314 -15.81 -2.33 -9.46
C ILE A 314 -16.26 -2.49 -8.01
N ALA A 315 -15.59 -3.33 -7.21
CA ALA A 315 -15.90 -3.48 -5.80
C ALA A 315 -15.71 -2.16 -5.03
N ILE A 316 -14.64 -1.41 -5.32
CA ILE A 316 -14.41 -0.07 -4.75
C ILE A 316 -15.53 0.89 -5.15
N ARG A 317 -15.93 0.93 -6.43
CA ARG A 317 -17.01 1.80 -6.93
C ARG A 317 -18.35 1.52 -6.24
N GLN A 318 -18.66 0.24 -6.05
CA GLN A 318 -19.94 -0.22 -5.50
C GLN A 318 -19.91 -0.36 -3.98
N LYS A 319 -18.80 0.01 -3.33
CA LYS A 319 -18.58 -0.18 -1.88
C LYS A 319 -18.83 -1.63 -1.44
N HIS A 320 -18.48 -2.58 -2.31
CA HIS A 320 -18.62 -4.01 -2.06
C HIS A 320 -17.32 -4.57 -1.49
N TYR A 321 -17.43 -5.50 -0.54
CA TYR A 321 -16.28 -6.18 0.03
C TYR A 321 -15.92 -7.42 -0.78
N LEU A 322 -14.65 -7.58 -1.11
CA LEU A 322 -14.10 -8.84 -1.64
C LEU A 322 -13.28 -9.50 -0.53
N ASP A 323 -13.56 -10.76 -0.20
CA ASP A 323 -12.80 -11.51 0.81
C ASP A 323 -11.47 -12.04 0.23
N LEU A 324 -10.63 -11.11 -0.22
CA LEU A 324 -9.31 -11.41 -0.77
C LEU A 324 -8.28 -11.44 0.37
N LYS A 325 -7.67 -12.60 0.58
CA LYS A 325 -6.72 -12.84 1.66
C LYS A 325 -5.29 -12.46 1.26
N PHE A 326 -5.07 -11.23 0.82
CA PHE A 326 -3.74 -10.75 0.43
C PHE A 326 -2.96 -10.14 1.61
N PRO A 327 -1.63 -10.31 1.69
CA PRO A 327 -0.81 -9.69 2.73
C PRO A 327 -0.54 -8.21 2.42
N THR A 328 -0.14 -7.43 3.44
CA THR A 328 0.15 -5.99 3.36
C THR A 328 1.04 -5.59 2.18
N LEU A 329 2.03 -6.42 1.84
CA LEU A 329 2.97 -6.14 0.76
C LEU A 329 2.27 -6.00 -0.60
N LEU A 330 1.22 -6.79 -0.88
CA LEU A 330 0.46 -6.70 -2.13
C LEU A 330 -0.28 -5.36 -2.19
N TRP A 331 -0.92 -4.96 -1.09
CA TRP A 331 -1.64 -3.69 -0.99
C TRP A 331 -0.72 -2.49 -1.20
N LYS A 332 0.49 -2.53 -0.63
CA LYS A 332 1.55 -1.54 -0.86
C LYS A 332 1.93 -1.47 -2.34
N GLN A 333 2.22 -2.60 -2.98
CA GLN A 333 2.61 -2.62 -4.40
C GLN A 333 1.51 -2.11 -5.33
N LEU A 334 0.23 -2.43 -5.06
CA LEU A 334 -0.92 -1.95 -5.85
C LEU A 334 -1.00 -0.42 -5.90
N VAL A 335 -0.61 0.25 -4.81
CA VAL A 335 -0.57 1.73 -4.72
C VAL A 335 0.82 2.31 -4.98
N ARG A 336 1.73 1.54 -5.57
CA ARG A 336 3.15 1.91 -5.83
C ARG A 336 3.87 2.42 -4.58
N GLU A 337 3.57 1.86 -3.42
CA GLU A 337 4.36 2.05 -2.21
C GLU A 337 5.51 1.04 -2.21
N PRO A 338 6.75 1.47 -1.91
CA PRO A 338 7.86 0.53 -1.81
C PRO A 338 7.61 -0.45 -0.66
N ILE A 339 7.77 -1.74 -0.96
CA ILE A 339 7.81 -2.76 0.08
C ILE A 339 9.21 -2.80 0.70
N THR A 340 9.26 -3.22 1.95
CA THR A 340 10.50 -3.34 2.71
C THR A 340 10.85 -4.81 2.93
N LEU A 341 11.99 -5.06 3.57
CA LEU A 341 12.39 -6.44 3.88
C LEU A 341 11.52 -7.06 4.97
N GLU A 342 10.99 -6.24 5.89
CA GLU A 342 10.02 -6.65 6.89
C GLU A 342 8.72 -7.15 6.24
N ASP A 343 8.31 -6.55 5.12
CA ASP A 343 7.15 -7.01 4.34
C ASP A 343 7.38 -8.41 3.74
N ILE A 344 8.62 -8.71 3.32
CA ILE A 344 9.01 -10.04 2.82
C ILE A 344 9.07 -11.06 3.97
N GLU A 345 9.72 -10.70 5.08
CA GLU A 345 9.79 -11.54 6.29
C GLU A 345 8.39 -11.92 6.81
N ALA A 346 7.43 -10.99 6.69
CA ALA A 346 6.06 -11.22 7.11
C ALA A 346 5.34 -12.32 6.30
N ILE A 347 5.82 -12.69 5.11
CA ILE A 347 5.28 -13.81 4.29
C ILE A 347 6.23 -15.02 4.20
N ASP A 348 7.51 -14.82 4.52
CA ASP A 348 8.58 -15.81 4.39
C ASP A 348 9.66 -15.59 5.46
N MET A 349 9.31 -15.95 6.70
CA MET A 349 10.15 -15.73 7.86
C MET A 349 11.43 -16.57 7.78
N GLN A 350 11.30 -17.87 7.44
CA GLN A 350 12.42 -18.82 7.47
C GLN A 350 13.55 -18.40 6.52
N SER A 351 13.22 -18.09 5.26
CA SER A 351 14.22 -17.71 4.26
C SER A 351 14.93 -16.41 4.65
N PHE A 352 14.25 -15.52 5.35
CA PHE A 352 14.82 -14.25 5.81
C PHE A 352 15.64 -14.39 7.10
N THR A 353 15.21 -15.23 8.03
CA THR A 353 15.96 -15.59 9.25
C THR A 353 17.33 -16.16 8.88
N ILE A 354 17.37 -17.09 7.92
CA ILE A 354 18.61 -17.69 7.43
C ILE A 354 19.60 -16.60 6.99
N ILE A 355 19.17 -15.64 6.18
CA ILE A 355 20.06 -14.58 5.68
C ILE A 355 20.51 -13.61 6.77
N LYS A 356 19.60 -13.23 7.68
CA LYS A 356 19.93 -12.38 8.83
C LYS A 356 20.98 -13.04 9.73
N GLU A 357 20.80 -14.32 10.03
CA GLU A 357 21.75 -15.10 10.84
C GLU A 357 23.12 -15.17 10.17
N MET A 358 23.15 -15.38 8.86
CA MET A 358 24.38 -15.40 8.08
C MET A 358 25.11 -14.05 8.10
N GLU A 359 24.39 -12.94 7.92
CA GLU A 359 24.96 -11.60 8.00
C GLU A 359 25.52 -11.31 9.38
N MET A 360 24.77 -11.64 10.44
CA MET A 360 25.19 -11.43 11.82
C MET A 360 26.48 -12.22 12.15
N GLN A 361 26.56 -13.47 11.73
CA GLN A 361 27.75 -14.30 11.97
C GLN A 361 29.00 -13.74 11.26
N ILE A 362 28.84 -13.23 10.03
CA ILE A 362 29.94 -12.61 9.29
C ILE A 362 30.38 -11.31 9.96
N GLU A 363 29.45 -10.44 10.37
CA GLU A 363 29.78 -9.21 11.08
C GLU A 363 30.52 -9.48 12.40
N GLN A 364 30.05 -10.47 13.18
CA GLN A 364 30.72 -10.89 14.41
C GLN A 364 32.13 -11.45 14.14
N SER A 365 32.30 -12.24 13.08
CA SER A 365 33.62 -12.78 12.70
C SER A 365 34.61 -11.69 12.26
N GLN A 366 34.14 -10.57 11.70
CA GLN A 366 34.99 -9.44 11.32
C GLN A 366 35.42 -8.58 12.52
N LEU A 367 34.60 -8.53 13.58
CA LEU A 367 34.88 -7.76 14.79
C LEU A 367 35.85 -8.48 15.72
N ILE A 368 35.78 -9.81 15.76
CA ILE A 368 36.69 -10.64 16.53
C ILE A 368 37.85 -10.97 15.60
N ASN A 369 39.00 -10.29 15.72
CA ASN A 369 40.28 -10.62 15.07
C ASN A 369 40.80 -12.06 15.40
N SER A 370 39.94 -12.96 15.84
CA SER A 370 40.18 -14.39 15.82
C SER A 370 40.14 -14.87 14.38
N ASN A 371 41.18 -15.60 13.97
CA ASN A 371 41.13 -16.56 12.86
C ASN A 371 40.09 -17.67 13.15
N ILE A 372 38.84 -17.34 13.49
CA ILE A 372 37.73 -18.23 13.15
C ILE A 372 37.79 -18.24 11.65
N ASP A 373 38.24 -19.36 11.10
CA ASP A 373 38.44 -19.51 9.68
C ASP A 373 37.06 -19.27 9.05
N ILE A 374 36.86 -18.06 8.52
CA ILE A 374 35.62 -17.68 7.86
C ILE A 374 35.38 -18.73 6.76
N ASP A 375 36.44 -19.23 6.14
CA ASP A 375 36.39 -20.34 5.18
C ASP A 375 35.86 -21.64 5.81
N TYR A 376 36.08 -21.93 7.10
CA TYR A 376 35.46 -23.06 7.80
C TYR A 376 33.95 -22.86 8.03
N LEU A 377 33.51 -21.66 8.39
CA LEU A 377 32.08 -21.34 8.51
C LEU A 377 31.38 -21.44 7.14
N PHE A 378 32.01 -20.90 6.09
CA PHE A 378 31.53 -21.04 4.71
C PHE A 378 31.55 -22.50 4.25
N SER A 379 32.55 -23.31 4.63
CA SER A 379 32.62 -24.72 4.25
C SER A 379 31.60 -25.62 4.97
N SER A 380 31.18 -25.25 6.19
CA SER A 380 30.29 -26.08 7.03
C SER A 380 28.82 -25.73 6.90
N ILE A 381 28.47 -24.44 6.77
CA ILE A 381 27.07 -23.97 6.68
C ILE A 381 26.71 -23.55 5.24
N MET A 382 27.67 -23.07 4.44
CA MET A 382 27.41 -22.46 3.13
C MET A 382 27.86 -23.32 1.94
N SER A 383 28.42 -24.50 2.17
CA SER A 383 28.97 -25.34 1.07
C SER A 383 27.92 -25.77 0.06
N GLU A 384 26.65 -25.78 0.45
CA GLU A 384 25.51 -26.06 -0.42
C GLU A 384 24.89 -24.81 -1.05
N LEU A 385 25.19 -23.61 -0.52
CA LEU A 385 24.65 -22.37 -1.08
C LEU A 385 25.37 -21.99 -2.38
N ARG A 386 24.58 -21.52 -3.33
CA ARG A 386 25.02 -21.04 -4.63
C ARG A 386 24.51 -19.64 -4.85
N PHE A 387 24.98 -19.01 -5.91
CA PHE A 387 24.50 -17.69 -6.34
C PHE A 387 23.12 -17.78 -7.03
N ASP A 388 22.22 -18.51 -6.41
CA ASP A 388 20.83 -18.71 -6.79
C ASP A 388 19.91 -18.56 -5.57
N VAL A 389 18.59 -18.58 -5.80
CA VAL A 389 17.58 -18.38 -4.77
C VAL A 389 16.34 -19.22 -5.07
N ALA A 390 15.74 -19.80 -4.04
CA ALA A 390 14.40 -20.36 -4.13
C ALA A 390 13.36 -19.23 -4.05
N SER A 391 12.51 -19.13 -5.06
CA SER A 391 11.36 -18.24 -5.05
C SER A 391 10.33 -18.62 -4.00
N SER A 392 9.35 -17.74 -3.79
CA SER A 392 8.17 -18.01 -2.96
C SER A 392 7.30 -19.14 -3.51
N ALA A 393 7.55 -19.63 -4.74
CA ALA A 393 6.92 -20.82 -5.30
C ALA A 393 7.83 -22.07 -5.25
N GLY A 394 9.05 -21.94 -4.71
CA GLY A 394 10.06 -23.02 -4.65
C GLY A 394 10.85 -23.22 -5.94
N GLN A 395 10.65 -22.38 -6.96
CA GLN A 395 11.46 -22.40 -8.20
C GLN A 395 12.83 -21.76 -7.95
N THR A 396 13.90 -22.41 -8.43
CA THR A 396 15.27 -21.89 -8.33
C THR A 396 15.54 -20.82 -9.41
N TYR A 397 16.13 -19.70 -9.01
CA TYR A 397 16.53 -18.61 -9.89
C TYR A 397 17.99 -18.22 -9.68
N GLU A 398 18.79 -18.22 -10.76
CA GLU A 398 20.18 -17.75 -10.70
C GLU A 398 20.23 -16.22 -10.56
N LEU A 399 20.83 -15.72 -9.47
CA LEU A 399 20.98 -14.29 -9.18
C LEU A 399 22.02 -13.60 -10.08
N VAL A 400 22.92 -14.40 -10.66
CA VAL A 400 23.90 -14.02 -11.69
C VAL A 400 23.95 -15.12 -12.76
N PRO A 401 24.39 -14.83 -14.00
CA PRO A 401 24.56 -15.86 -15.02
C PRO A 401 25.47 -17.01 -14.54
N GLY A 402 24.98 -18.25 -14.58
CA GLY A 402 25.72 -19.41 -14.09
C GLY A 402 25.78 -19.51 -12.56
N GLY A 403 24.94 -18.75 -11.85
CA GLY A 403 24.97 -18.63 -10.39
C GLY A 403 24.82 -19.96 -9.64
N LYS A 404 24.12 -20.94 -10.21
CA LYS A 404 23.99 -22.30 -9.67
C LYS A 404 25.32 -23.04 -9.47
N ASP A 405 26.36 -22.64 -10.21
CA ASP A 405 27.69 -23.26 -10.17
C ASP A 405 28.69 -22.40 -9.37
N ILE A 406 28.27 -21.24 -8.89
CA ILE A 406 29.11 -20.29 -8.15
C ILE A 406 28.84 -20.45 -6.64
N PRO A 407 29.78 -21.00 -5.86
CA PRO A 407 29.61 -21.11 -4.42
C PRO A 407 29.69 -19.73 -3.75
N ILE A 408 28.94 -19.58 -2.65
CA ILE A 408 29.04 -18.38 -1.83
C ILE A 408 30.30 -18.48 -0.96
N THR A 409 31.06 -17.38 -0.89
CA THR A 409 32.31 -17.21 -0.15
C THR A 409 32.25 -15.89 0.63
N ALA A 410 33.15 -15.69 1.59
CA ALA A 410 33.25 -14.43 2.33
C ALA A 410 33.35 -13.20 1.42
N ALA A 411 34.09 -13.34 0.32
CA ALA A 411 34.35 -12.25 -0.63
C ALA A 411 33.10 -11.86 -1.44
N ASN A 412 32.19 -12.80 -1.73
CA ASN A 412 31.04 -12.56 -2.59
C ASN A 412 29.70 -12.50 -1.82
N PHE A 413 29.67 -12.87 -0.54
CA PHE A 413 28.46 -12.93 0.27
C PHE A 413 27.69 -11.62 0.32
N LYS A 414 28.38 -10.48 0.46
CA LYS A 414 27.72 -9.16 0.47
C LYS A 414 26.99 -8.87 -0.85
N ASP A 415 27.57 -9.28 -1.98
CA ASP A 415 26.91 -9.13 -3.28
C ASP A 415 25.73 -10.10 -3.44
N TYR A 416 25.87 -11.33 -2.94
CA TYR A 416 24.78 -12.30 -2.86
C TYR A 416 23.59 -11.73 -2.08
N CYS A 417 23.79 -11.25 -0.85
CA CYS A 417 22.72 -10.67 -0.02
C CYS A 417 22.01 -9.50 -0.69
N ARG A 418 22.78 -8.62 -1.34
CA ARG A 418 22.24 -7.49 -2.11
C ARG A 418 21.33 -7.97 -3.24
N LYS A 419 21.79 -8.93 -4.06
CA LYS A 419 21.02 -9.49 -5.19
C LYS A 419 19.83 -10.33 -4.74
N TYR A 420 19.98 -11.08 -3.66
CA TYR A 420 18.89 -11.81 -3.03
C TYR A 420 17.77 -10.84 -2.64
N ARG A 421 18.09 -9.77 -1.89
CA ARG A 421 17.10 -8.75 -1.48
C ARG A 421 16.44 -8.10 -2.68
N GLU A 422 17.23 -7.70 -3.67
CA GLU A 422 16.74 -7.10 -4.92
C GLU A 422 15.75 -8.04 -5.63
N TYR A 423 16.05 -9.34 -5.69
CA TYR A 423 15.14 -10.34 -6.23
C TYR A 423 13.84 -10.45 -5.41
N ARG A 424 13.93 -10.64 -4.08
CA ARG A 424 12.75 -10.83 -3.22
C ARG A 424 11.82 -9.61 -3.25
N LEU A 425 12.38 -8.39 -3.23
CA LEU A 425 11.61 -7.14 -3.27
C LEU A 425 10.86 -6.93 -4.59
N ASN A 426 11.30 -7.57 -5.68
CA ASN A 426 10.72 -7.42 -7.02
C ASN A 426 9.99 -8.69 -7.52
N GLU A 427 9.90 -9.73 -6.69
CA GLU A 427 9.44 -11.07 -7.07
C GLU A 427 8.05 -11.07 -7.73
N PHE A 428 7.15 -10.20 -7.26
CA PHE A 428 5.75 -10.13 -7.73
C PHE A 428 5.46 -8.93 -8.64
N SER A 429 6.45 -8.07 -8.88
CA SER A 429 6.26 -6.76 -9.53
C SER A 429 5.48 -6.85 -10.85
N ARG A 430 5.85 -7.81 -11.72
CA ARG A 430 5.25 -8.01 -13.04
C ARG A 430 3.78 -8.44 -12.97
N GLN A 431 3.43 -9.28 -12.00
CA GLN A 431 2.08 -9.78 -11.77
C GLN A 431 1.21 -8.64 -11.23
N ILE A 432 1.74 -7.89 -10.26
CA ILE A 432 1.06 -6.72 -9.69
C ILE A 432 0.78 -5.66 -10.75
N ASP A 433 1.73 -5.41 -11.67
CA ASP A 433 1.53 -4.48 -12.78
C ASP A 433 0.38 -4.88 -13.73
N PHE A 434 -0.03 -6.16 -13.77
CA PHE A 434 -1.24 -6.56 -14.49
C PHE A 434 -2.52 -6.38 -13.67
N ILE A 435 -2.44 -6.44 -12.33
CA ILE A 435 -3.60 -6.21 -11.45
C ILE A 435 -3.92 -4.72 -11.35
N ARG A 436 -2.91 -3.86 -11.38
CA ARG A 436 -3.06 -2.40 -11.41
C ARG A 436 -3.61 -1.92 -12.75
#